data_AF-A0A939AMX9-F1
#
_entry.id   AF-A0A939AMX9-F1
#
_cell.length_a   1.000
_cell.length_b   1.000
_cell.length_c   1.000
_cell.angle_alpha   90.00
_cell.angle_beta   90.00
_cell.angle_gamma   90.00
#
_symmetry.space_group_name_H-M   'P 1'
#
loop_
_entity.id
_entity.type
_entity.pdbx_description
1 polymer ?
#
loop_
_entity_poly.entity_id
_entity_poly.type
_entity_poly.pdbx_seq_one_letter_code
_entity_poly.pdbx_strand_id
1 'polypeptide(L)'
;MPTQDSTSGLESGLRDAMTREQNPERLTHLSGVLADLLRARAALAAAERRAQSALTGSPVALQRGATLHEVIAAVLRANGSPMTSRELTDQIVGQNLYRQRNGNPLPISQTAARVRNYSRLFQIMPDKRIWLVSLDTP
;
A
#
# COMPACT_ATOMS: atom_id res chain seq x y z
N MET A 1 -50.94 -55.71 28.66
CA MET A 1 -50.85 -54.41 27.96
C MET A 1 -49.44 -53.86 28.13
N PRO A 2 -48.59 -53.84 27.09
CA PRO A 2 -47.36 -53.07 27.12
C PRO A 2 -47.48 -51.86 26.20
N THR A 3 -47.46 -50.66 26.78
CA THR A 3 -47.25 -49.38 26.08
C THR A 3 -45.81 -48.95 26.32
N GLN A 4 -44.89 -49.55 25.57
CA GLN A 4 -43.52 -49.11 25.37
C GLN A 4 -43.29 -49.45 23.89
N ASP A 5 -42.96 -48.56 22.98
CA ASP A 5 -41.72 -47.78 22.98
C ASP A 5 -41.72 -46.93 21.69
N SER A 6 -42.51 -45.87 21.62
CA SER A 6 -42.61 -45.04 20.39
C SER A 6 -41.80 -43.74 20.45
N THR A 7 -41.21 -43.42 21.61
CA THR A 7 -40.40 -42.21 21.80
C THR A 7 -38.91 -42.45 21.55
N SER A 8 -38.41 -43.68 21.78
CA SER A 8 -36.97 -44.02 21.66
C SER A 8 -36.45 -43.97 20.21
N GLY A 9 -37.27 -44.37 19.23
CA GLY A 9 -36.88 -44.35 17.81
C GLY A 9 -36.75 -42.93 17.21
N LEU A 10 -37.53 -41.97 17.71
CA LEU A 10 -37.52 -40.58 17.22
C LEU A 10 -36.34 -39.79 17.81
N GLU A 11 -35.96 -40.05 19.06
CA GLU A 11 -34.78 -39.43 19.68
C GLU A 11 -33.46 -39.98 19.10
N SER A 12 -33.40 -41.26 18.75
CA SER A 12 -32.22 -41.84 18.09
C SER A 12 -31.99 -41.25 16.69
N GLY A 13 -33.06 -41.12 15.89
CA GLY A 13 -32.98 -40.52 14.56
C GLY A 13 -32.58 -39.03 14.58
N LEU A 14 -33.03 -38.28 15.59
CA LEU A 14 -32.68 -36.87 15.75
C LEU A 14 -31.22 -36.68 16.20
N ARG A 15 -30.71 -37.55 17.08
CA ARG A 15 -29.28 -37.56 17.45
C ARG A 15 -28.38 -37.93 16.27
N ASP A 16 -28.75 -38.94 15.49
CA ASP A 16 -27.99 -39.30 14.28
C ASP A 16 -28.02 -38.20 13.23
N ALA A 17 -29.15 -37.50 13.06
CA ALA A 17 -29.26 -36.36 12.15
C ALA A 17 -28.41 -35.16 12.59
N MET A 18 -28.42 -34.81 13.89
CA MET A 18 -27.58 -33.73 14.44
C MET A 18 -26.09 -34.05 14.37
N THR A 19 -25.71 -35.33 14.53
CA THR A 19 -24.31 -35.78 14.42
C THR A 19 -23.83 -35.76 12.96
N ARG A 20 -24.73 -35.98 11.99
CA ARG A 20 -24.45 -35.88 10.55
C ARG A 20 -24.21 -34.43 10.09
N GLU A 21 -24.84 -33.47 10.76
CA GLU A 21 -24.66 -32.03 10.52
C GLU A 21 -23.36 -31.51 11.13
N GLN A 22 -22.93 -32.06 12.27
CA GLN A 22 -21.66 -31.77 12.94
C GLN A 22 -20.49 -32.66 12.48
N ASN A 23 -20.39 -32.95 11.18
CA ASN A 23 -19.26 -33.73 10.67
C ASN A 23 -17.96 -32.90 10.77
N PRO A 24 -17.00 -33.28 11.65
CA PRO A 24 -15.79 -32.50 11.92
C PRO A 24 -14.90 -32.37 10.67
N GLU A 25 -14.96 -33.32 9.74
CA GLU A 25 -14.23 -33.23 8.48
C GLU A 25 -14.80 -32.16 7.56
N ARG A 26 -16.12 -31.98 7.53
CA ARG A 26 -16.77 -30.90 6.77
C ARG A 26 -16.44 -29.55 7.36
N LEU A 27 -16.41 -29.42 8.69
CA LEU A 27 -16.02 -28.17 9.36
C LEU A 27 -14.55 -27.82 9.12
N THR A 28 -13.66 -28.82 9.15
CA THR A 28 -12.23 -28.64 8.86
C THR A 28 -12.02 -28.23 7.40
N HIS A 29 -12.73 -28.89 6.48
CA HIS A 29 -12.68 -28.56 5.06
C HIS A 29 -13.21 -27.14 4.78
N LEU A 30 -14.36 -26.76 5.35
CA LEU A 30 -14.93 -25.43 5.21
C LEU A 30 -14.06 -24.34 5.82
N SER A 31 -13.40 -24.61 6.96
CA SER A 31 -12.42 -23.72 7.58
C SER A 31 -11.22 -23.50 6.67
N GLY A 32 -10.71 -24.56 6.03
CA GLY A 32 -9.63 -24.47 5.03
C GLY A 32 -10.03 -23.61 3.83
N VAL A 33 -11.20 -23.86 3.25
CA VAL A 33 -11.73 -23.09 2.11
C VAL A 33 -11.90 -21.61 2.48
N LEU A 34 -12.38 -21.30 3.69
CA LEU A 34 -12.52 -19.93 4.16
C LEU A 34 -11.15 -19.24 4.30
N ALA A 35 -10.15 -19.94 4.85
CA ALA A 35 -8.79 -19.42 4.97
C ALA A 35 -8.15 -19.15 3.60
N ASP A 36 -8.41 -20.00 2.60
CA ASP A 36 -7.97 -19.79 1.22
C ASP A 36 -8.67 -18.61 0.56
N LEU A 37 -9.98 -18.46 0.77
CA LEU A 37 -10.74 -17.30 0.28
C LEU A 37 -10.26 -15.98 0.91
N LEU A 38 -9.96 -15.97 2.21
CA LEU A 38 -9.41 -14.78 2.88
C LEU A 38 -8.01 -14.44 2.37
N ARG A 39 -7.15 -15.45 2.15
CA ARG A 39 -5.84 -15.26 1.53
C ARG A 39 -5.94 -14.74 0.10
N ALA A 40 -6.84 -15.29 -0.71
CA ALA A 40 -7.12 -14.83 -2.06
C ALA A 40 -7.65 -13.39 -2.07
N ARG A 41 -8.53 -13.03 -1.14
CA ARG A 41 -9.02 -11.65 -0.98
C ARG A 41 -7.91 -10.68 -0.58
N ALA A 42 -6.99 -11.08 0.31
CA ALA A 42 -5.84 -10.27 0.68
C ALA A 42 -4.87 -10.08 -0.51
N ALA A 43 -4.65 -11.14 -1.28
CA ALA A 43 -3.85 -11.09 -2.50
C ALA A 43 -4.49 -10.18 -3.56
N LEU A 44 -5.82 -10.25 -3.73
CA LEU A 44 -6.58 -9.36 -4.60
C LEU A 44 -6.46 -7.90 -4.15
N ALA A 45 -6.65 -7.61 -2.86
CA ALA A 45 -6.47 -6.25 -2.32
C ALA A 45 -5.02 -5.73 -2.45
N ALA A 46 -4.02 -6.63 -2.46
CA ALA A 46 -2.63 -6.27 -2.69
C ALA A 46 -2.32 -6.10 -4.19
N ALA A 47 -2.97 -6.87 -5.06
CA ALA A 47 -2.91 -6.71 -6.51
C ALA A 47 -3.62 -5.43 -6.95
N GLU A 48 -4.78 -5.12 -6.37
CA GLU A 48 -5.50 -3.86 -6.53
C GLU A 48 -4.65 -2.69 -6.03
N ARG A 49 -3.97 -2.77 -4.88
CA ARG A 49 -3.04 -1.70 -4.45
C ARG A 49 -1.87 -1.50 -5.42
N ARG A 50 -1.37 -2.58 -6.03
CA ARG A 50 -0.34 -2.51 -7.08
C ARG A 50 -0.88 -1.95 -8.40
N ALA A 51 -2.08 -2.38 -8.79
CA ALA A 51 -2.76 -1.92 -10.01
C ALA A 51 -3.23 -0.47 -9.87
N GLN A 52 -3.72 -0.07 -8.70
CA GLN A 52 -4.06 1.30 -8.34
C GLN A 52 -2.80 2.15 -8.44
N SER A 53 -1.68 1.74 -7.84
CA SER A 53 -0.37 2.41 -8.03
C SER A 53 0.12 2.45 -9.49
N ALA A 54 -0.33 1.53 -10.34
CA ALA A 54 0.02 1.52 -11.77
C ALA A 54 -0.92 2.40 -12.61
N LEU A 55 -2.22 2.44 -12.29
CA LEU A 55 -3.28 3.20 -12.95
C LEU A 55 -3.32 4.67 -12.50
N THR A 56 -3.00 4.95 -11.23
CA THR A 56 -2.76 6.32 -10.73
C THR A 56 -1.38 6.84 -11.13
N GLY A 57 -0.57 6.02 -11.80
CA GLY A 57 0.87 6.19 -11.81
C GLY A 57 1.43 6.17 -10.39
N SER A 58 2.75 6.12 -10.28
CA SER A 58 3.44 6.60 -9.08
C SER A 58 2.76 7.92 -8.63
N PRO A 59 2.64 8.22 -7.33
CA PRO A 59 2.24 9.58 -6.89
C PRO A 59 3.16 10.68 -7.47
N VAL A 60 4.18 10.29 -8.24
CA VAL A 60 5.07 11.16 -8.99
C VAL A 60 5.10 10.81 -10.49
N ALA A 61 3.97 10.44 -11.11
CA ALA A 61 3.79 10.69 -12.54
C ALA A 61 3.59 12.19 -12.73
N LEU A 62 4.68 12.94 -12.60
CA LEU A 62 4.70 14.38 -12.78
C LEU A 62 4.51 14.70 -14.26
N GLN A 63 3.22 14.75 -14.59
CA GLN A 63 2.53 15.58 -15.56
C GLN A 63 3.47 16.44 -16.40
N ARG A 64 3.28 16.41 -17.72
CA ARG A 64 3.84 17.42 -18.64
C ARG A 64 3.54 18.82 -18.07
N GLY A 65 4.50 19.45 -17.37
CA GLY A 65 4.30 20.74 -16.70
C GLY A 65 4.77 20.82 -15.24
N ALA A 66 5.10 19.71 -14.58
CA ALA A 66 5.61 19.74 -13.22
C ALA A 66 7.00 20.39 -13.12
N THR A 67 7.15 21.24 -12.12
CA THR A 67 8.42 21.89 -11.78
C THR A 67 9.27 21.01 -10.87
N LEU A 68 10.59 21.20 -10.90
CA LEU A 68 11.52 20.38 -10.12
C LEU A 68 11.26 20.45 -8.59
N HIS A 69 10.77 21.58 -8.07
CA HIS A 69 10.50 21.69 -6.64
C HIS A 69 9.26 20.88 -6.23
N GLU A 70 8.25 20.77 -7.08
CA GLU A 70 7.11 19.88 -6.85
C GLU A 70 7.54 18.40 -6.84
N VAL A 71 8.48 18.02 -7.72
CA VAL A 71 9.11 16.68 -7.69
C VAL A 71 9.79 16.42 -6.36
N ILE A 72 10.64 17.34 -5.91
CA ILE A 72 11.39 17.20 -4.66
C ILE A 72 10.42 17.10 -3.48
N ALA A 73 9.37 17.93 -3.44
CA ALA A 73 8.35 17.88 -2.40
C ALA A 73 7.59 16.54 -2.39
N ALA A 74 7.22 16.03 -3.57
CA ALA A 74 6.53 14.76 -3.69
C ALA A 74 7.40 13.57 -3.23
N VAL A 75 8.70 13.58 -3.57
CA VAL A 75 9.65 12.56 -3.12
C VAL A 75 9.84 12.61 -1.60
N LEU A 76 10.03 13.79 -1.02
CA LEU A 76 10.15 13.95 0.44
C LEU A 76 8.87 13.52 1.16
N ARG A 77 7.70 13.87 0.63
CA ARG A 77 6.39 13.45 1.18
C ARG A 77 6.20 11.94 1.11
N ALA A 78 6.54 11.31 -0.01
CA ALA A 78 6.43 9.87 -0.18
C ALA A 78 7.42 9.10 0.70
N ASN A 79 8.62 9.63 0.90
CA ASN A 79 9.66 9.00 1.72
C ASN A 79 9.43 9.17 3.23
N GLY A 80 8.79 10.27 3.66
CA GLY A 80 8.44 10.53 5.05
C GLY A 80 9.64 10.71 6.01
N SER A 81 10.86 10.73 5.49
CA SER A 81 12.11 10.94 6.24
C SER A 81 13.02 11.97 5.55
N PRO A 82 13.88 12.73 6.29
CA PRO A 82 14.74 13.74 5.71
C PRO A 82 15.80 13.09 4.80
N MET A 83 15.99 13.63 3.60
CA MET A 83 16.90 13.10 2.57
C MET A 83 17.96 14.12 2.18
N THR A 84 19.15 13.67 1.81
CA THR A 84 20.20 14.50 1.22
C THR A 84 19.87 14.85 -0.24
N SER A 85 20.51 15.91 -0.77
CA SER A 85 20.34 16.26 -2.19
C SER A 85 20.75 15.15 -3.14
N ARG A 86 21.72 14.30 -2.74
CA ARG A 86 22.14 13.13 -3.51
C ARG A 86 21.02 12.10 -3.56
N GLU A 87 20.52 11.68 -2.40
CA GLU A 87 19.46 10.67 -2.33
C GLU A 87 18.19 11.14 -3.06
N LEU A 88 17.84 12.42 -2.96
CA LEU A 88 16.74 13.00 -3.74
C LEU A 88 16.98 12.90 -5.24
N THR A 89 18.18 13.24 -5.70
CA THR A 89 18.52 13.20 -7.13
C THR A 89 18.51 11.76 -7.64
N ASP A 90 19.10 10.84 -6.89
CA ASP A 90 19.18 9.42 -7.23
C ASP A 90 17.77 8.81 -7.28
N GLN A 91 16.88 9.17 -6.35
CA GLN A 91 15.49 8.72 -6.37
C GLN A 91 14.70 9.32 -7.55
N ILE A 92 14.89 10.61 -7.85
CA ILE A 92 14.23 11.27 -8.99
C ILE A 92 14.66 10.65 -10.32
N VAL A 93 15.97 10.43 -10.50
CA VAL A 93 16.54 9.83 -11.72
C VAL A 93 16.16 8.35 -11.80
N GLY A 94 16.32 7.60 -10.71
CA GLY A 94 16.05 6.15 -10.66
C GLY A 94 14.58 5.80 -10.87
N GLN A 95 13.66 6.66 -10.43
CA GLN A 95 12.22 6.50 -10.67
C GLN A 95 11.75 7.25 -11.93
N ASN A 96 12.65 7.90 -12.68
CA ASN A 96 12.36 8.67 -13.90
C ASN A 96 11.26 9.74 -13.71
N LEU A 97 11.23 10.37 -12.53
CA LEU A 97 10.18 11.30 -12.09
C LEU A 97 10.32 12.69 -12.70
N TYR A 98 11.51 13.01 -13.20
CA TYR A 98 11.81 14.27 -13.85
C TYR A 98 12.87 14.07 -14.92
N ARG A 99 12.64 14.62 -16.10
CA ARG A 99 13.66 14.73 -17.15
C ARG A 99 13.87 16.19 -17.48
N GLN A 100 15.14 16.58 -17.60
CA GLN A 100 15.46 17.88 -18.15
C GLN A 100 14.95 17.96 -19.60
N ARG A 101 14.64 19.18 -20.07
CA ARG A 101 14.24 19.44 -21.46
C ARG A 101 15.26 18.90 -22.48
N ASN A 102 16.53 18.85 -22.08
CA ASN A 102 17.64 18.39 -22.92
C ASN A 102 17.87 16.87 -22.83
N GLY A 103 17.00 16.12 -22.13
CA GLY A 103 17.11 14.67 -21.97
C GLY A 103 18.16 14.19 -20.97
N ASN A 104 19.00 15.09 -20.45
CA ASN A 104 20.05 14.74 -19.50
C ASN A 104 19.50 14.41 -18.10
N PRO A 105 20.22 13.56 -17.32
CA PRO A 105 19.92 13.32 -15.92
C PRO A 105 19.97 14.61 -15.10
N LEU A 106 19.18 14.66 -14.03
CA LEU A 106 19.17 15.77 -13.10
C LEU A 106 20.52 15.84 -12.34
N PRO A 107 21.27 16.97 -12.39
CA PRO A 107 22.48 17.12 -11.61
C PRO A 107 22.15 17.46 -10.15
N ILE A 108 22.91 16.89 -9.21
CA ILE A 108 22.74 17.10 -7.75
C ILE A 108 22.77 18.59 -7.37
N SER A 109 23.61 19.37 -8.05
CA SER A 109 23.73 20.82 -7.84
C SER A 109 22.43 21.57 -8.11
N GLN A 110 21.63 21.10 -9.08
CA GLN A 110 20.34 21.70 -9.40
C GLN A 110 19.30 21.42 -8.32
N THR A 111 19.30 20.21 -7.75
CA THR A 111 18.50 19.87 -6.57
C THR A 111 18.86 20.75 -5.39
N ALA A 112 20.15 20.85 -5.05
CA ALA A 112 20.62 21.68 -3.95
C ALA A 112 20.29 23.17 -4.13
N ALA A 113 20.42 23.70 -5.36
CA ALA A 113 20.06 25.07 -5.67
C ALA A 113 18.55 25.32 -5.52
N ARG A 114 17.70 24.40 -5.99
CA ARG A 114 16.24 24.53 -5.84
C ARG A 114 15.82 24.48 -4.38
N VAL A 115 16.35 23.55 -3.61
CA VAL A 115 16.03 23.44 -2.18
C VAL A 115 16.35 24.75 -1.44
N ARG A 116 17.51 25.36 -1.72
CA ARG A 116 17.87 26.66 -1.13
C ARG A 116 16.97 27.80 -1.59
N ASN A 117 16.61 27.85 -2.87
CA ASN A 117 15.75 28.90 -3.42
C ASN A 117 14.31 28.83 -2.90
N TYR A 118 13.87 27.64 -2.47
CA TYR A 118 12.53 27.39 -1.93
C TYR A 118 12.58 27.12 -0.42
N SER A 119 13.26 27.98 0.35
CA SER A 119 13.39 27.86 1.81
C SER A 119 12.07 27.90 2.58
N ARG A 120 10.99 28.36 1.95
CA ARG A 120 9.62 28.30 2.48
C ARG A 120 9.01 26.90 2.43
N LEU A 121 9.48 26.06 1.51
CA LEU A 121 9.00 24.69 1.31
C LEU A 121 9.96 23.67 1.93
N PHE A 122 11.26 23.95 1.91
CA PHE A 122 12.29 23.02 2.34
C PHE A 122 13.16 23.61 3.44
N GLN A 123 13.42 22.80 4.46
CA GLN A 123 14.36 23.11 5.53
C GLN A 123 15.57 22.21 5.38
N ILE A 124 16.75 22.84 5.38
CA ILE A 124 18.02 22.14 5.39
C ILE A 124 18.45 22.04 6.85
N MET A 125 18.59 20.82 7.34
CA MET A 125 19.07 20.51 8.67
C MET A 125 20.59 20.71 8.77
N PRO A 126 21.17 20.83 9.99
CA PRO A 126 22.61 21.00 10.17
C PRO A 126 23.46 19.87 9.54
N ASP A 127 22.90 18.67 9.43
CA ASP A 127 23.53 17.49 8.82
C ASP A 127 23.40 17.43 7.28
N LYS A 128 22.90 18.51 6.66
CA LYS A 128 22.64 18.65 5.21
C LYS A 128 21.47 17.80 4.70
N ARG A 129 20.66 17.20 5.57
CA ARG A 129 19.40 16.58 5.16
C ARG A 129 18.34 17.63 4.92
N ILE A 130 17.41 17.30 4.04
CA ILE A 130 16.35 18.17 3.56
C ILE A 130 15.04 17.60 4.05
N TRP A 131 14.29 18.43 4.76
CA TRP A 131 12.96 18.14 5.26
C TRP A 131 11.93 19.00 4.54
N LEU A 132 10.74 18.45 4.32
CA LEU A 132 9.60 19.18 3.80
C LEU A 132 8.93 19.91 4.96
N VAL A 133 8.93 21.25 4.92
CA VAL A 133 8.47 22.08 6.05
C VAL A 133 6.94 22.13 6.15
N SER A 134 6.23 21.76 5.07
CA SER A 134 4.77 21.85 4.94
C SER A 134 4.23 23.22 5.38
N LEU A 135 4.03 24.13 4.41
CA LEU A 135 2.90 25.04 4.52
C LEU A 135 1.75 24.34 3.80
N ASP A 136 1.06 23.45 4.53
CA ASP A 136 -0.27 23.02 4.13
C ASP A 136 -1.19 24.23 4.19
N THR A 137 -1.44 24.91 3.08
CA THR A 137 -2.68 25.68 2.86
C THR A 137 -2.78 26.24 1.43
N PRO A 138 -4.00 26.40 0.89
CA PRO A 138 -5.06 25.42 0.62
C PRO A 138 -5.16 25.05 -0.87
#